data_AF-A0A5B7ST56-F1
#
_entry.id   AF-A0A5B7ST56-F1
#
_cell.length_a   1.000
_cell.length_b   1.000
_cell.length_c   1.000
_cell.angle_alpha   90.00
_cell.angle_beta   90.00
_cell.angle_gamma   90.00
#
_symmetry.space_group_name_H-M   'P 1'
#
loop_
_entity.id
_entity.type
_entity.pdbx_description
1 polymer ?
#
loop_
_entity_poly.entity_id
_entity_poly.type
_entity_poly.pdbx_seq_one_letter_code
_entity_poly.pdbx_strand_id
1 'polypeptide(L)'
;MKTSKFLLLLLLFTGIEFTVAQESYKVTAKSGLTIRKEPNANGQKIGKLEYGMVVNILEKTDFTLTVSDNGTQIRGNWVKVSFEHIPKIIAEESTGFVFDGYLELMDLKRTSTTVAGRKEFALYKLSSTEQTANGKVGFVSLTDAYNFRDNGNSMVIANEHLGEQEFKGDNYHVLEEPYRTRFLNSLSISETDSLFIYHFLSNGVFAAKVAAIPVVAKINPYGAQTPIQPNDYLVGFEIGEAQMRLEDVKDYFSTTSVYIGEENPFAKGQLRPVLWEKVAASRFPASKVVTQDSITAEIKPPNDTFEFTTKASRYLLQNLKKNDRLYARHLKVLSTENDSVLFDKIYDPGEGAALLTLNTVRNKKKNNRIAIWTGKLFKNRPPIITDLISHSFGCPLIYFLDSSEAPIYIRCDNRH
;
A
#
# COMPACT_ATOMS: atom_id res chain seq x y z
N MET A 1 -15.12 70.56 29.35
CA MET A 1 -14.36 71.04 28.17
C MET A 1 -12.89 71.24 28.54
N LYS A 2 -12.01 70.32 28.12
CA LYS A 2 -10.65 70.59 27.64
C LYS A 2 -10.03 69.27 27.16
N THR A 3 -9.58 69.32 25.93
CA THR A 3 -8.92 68.32 25.08
C THR A 3 -7.55 67.90 25.60
N SER A 4 -7.14 66.65 25.35
CA SER A 4 -5.88 66.40 24.62
C SER A 4 -5.81 64.98 24.05
N LYS A 5 -5.54 64.91 22.75
CA LYS A 5 -5.17 63.73 21.96
C LYS A 5 -3.74 63.30 22.34
N PHE A 6 -3.44 62.01 22.43
CA PHE A 6 -2.14 61.48 21.98
C PHE A 6 -2.17 59.95 21.77
N LEU A 7 -1.81 59.54 20.55
CA LEU A 7 -1.26 58.25 20.09
C LEU A 7 -1.98 56.96 20.56
N LEU A 8 -2.75 56.24 19.73
CA LEU A 8 -2.38 55.60 18.46
C LEU A 8 -0.97 54.97 18.48
N LEU A 9 -0.83 53.82 19.17
CA LEU A 9 0.30 52.93 18.97
C LEU A 9 -0.11 51.46 19.15
N LEU A 10 0.03 50.72 18.05
CA LEU A 10 0.26 49.27 17.96
C LEU A 10 -0.89 48.29 18.35
N LEU A 11 -1.95 48.28 17.53
CA LEU A 11 -2.69 47.05 17.21
C LEU A 11 -2.09 46.47 15.91
N LEU A 12 -0.92 45.85 16.04
CA LEU A 12 -0.20 45.17 14.96
C LEU A 12 0.56 43.96 15.54
N PHE A 13 -0.16 43.11 16.27
CA PHE A 13 0.24 41.71 16.39
C PHE A 13 -0.57 40.92 15.35
N THR A 14 -0.14 41.07 14.09
CA THR A 14 -0.43 40.08 13.06
C THR A 14 0.08 38.74 13.57
N GLY A 15 -0.83 37.81 13.81
CA GLY A 15 -0.48 36.42 14.07
C GLY A 15 0.35 35.93 12.89
N ILE A 16 1.64 35.75 13.12
CA ILE A 16 2.46 34.92 12.26
C ILE A 16 2.01 33.50 12.59
N GLU A 17 1.07 32.98 11.79
CA GLU A 17 0.89 31.54 11.72
C GLU A 17 2.18 30.97 11.15
N PHE A 18 3.06 30.52 12.04
CA PHE A 18 4.15 29.65 11.66
C PHE A 18 3.51 28.36 11.14
N THR A 19 3.31 28.31 9.83
CA THR A 19 3.12 27.04 9.15
C THR A 19 4.43 26.28 9.29
N VAL A 20 4.52 25.43 10.32
CA VAL A 20 5.59 24.44 10.41
C VAL A 20 5.38 23.53 9.20
N ALA A 21 6.21 23.69 8.18
CA ALA A 21 6.22 22.77 7.06
C ALA A 21 6.48 21.37 7.63
N GLN A 22 5.49 20.49 7.51
CA GLN A 22 5.62 19.13 8.01
C GLN A 22 6.69 18.43 7.18
N GLU A 23 7.81 18.09 7.81
CA GLU A 23 8.90 17.38 7.15
C GLU A 23 8.47 15.93 6.91
N SER A 24 8.40 15.53 5.64
CA SER A 24 8.18 14.14 5.25
C SER A 24 9.50 13.39 5.17
N TYR A 25 9.48 12.15 5.66
CA TYR A 25 10.64 11.26 5.73
C TYR A 25 10.32 9.95 5.03
N LYS A 26 11.32 9.38 4.37
CA LYS A 26 11.24 8.07 3.72
C LYS A 26 11.95 7.02 4.58
N VAL A 27 11.33 5.86 4.76
CA VAL A 27 11.93 4.72 5.48
C VAL A 27 13.08 4.10 4.67
N THR A 28 14.26 4.01 5.26
CA THR A 28 15.48 3.48 4.60
C THR A 28 15.84 2.06 5.03
N ALA A 29 15.22 1.52 6.09
CA ALA A 29 15.41 0.14 6.51
C ALA A 29 14.90 -0.84 5.44
N LYS A 30 15.80 -1.53 4.73
CA LYS A 30 15.45 -2.49 3.66
C LYS A 30 14.56 -3.64 4.14
N SER A 31 14.74 -4.05 5.39
CA SER A 31 13.92 -5.10 6.02
C SER A 31 12.59 -4.56 6.55
N GLY A 32 12.35 -3.24 6.51
CA GLY A 32 11.23 -2.52 7.10
C GLY A 32 11.47 -2.05 8.54
N LEU A 33 10.85 -0.94 8.93
CA LEU A 33 11.05 -0.25 10.21
C LEU A 33 9.92 -0.58 11.19
N THR A 34 10.25 -1.13 12.36
CA THR A 34 9.24 -1.54 13.36
C THR A 34 8.59 -0.32 14.03
N ILE A 35 7.27 -0.35 14.18
CA ILE A 35 6.50 0.65 14.94
C ILE A 35 6.18 0.11 16.32
N ARG A 36 6.35 0.97 17.33
CA ARG A 36 6.12 0.64 18.75
C ARG A 36 5.15 1.60 19.41
N LYS A 37 4.48 1.10 20.45
CA LYS A 37 3.56 1.88 21.28
C LYS A 37 4.29 2.92 22.15
N GLU A 38 5.54 2.65 22.48
CA GLU A 38 6.38 3.48 23.36
C GLU A 38 7.75 3.70 22.70
N PRO A 39 8.43 4.83 23.00
CA PRO A 39 9.72 5.22 22.41
C PRO A 39 10.90 4.44 23.00
N ASN A 40 10.85 3.11 22.98
CA ASN A 40 11.93 2.27 23.47
C ASN A 40 11.96 0.89 22.78
N ALA A 41 13.13 0.24 22.77
CA ALA A 41 13.34 -1.04 22.07
C ALA A 41 12.56 -2.23 22.67
N ASN A 42 12.06 -2.10 23.90
CA ASN A 42 11.25 -3.12 24.57
C ASN A 42 9.74 -2.85 24.45
N GLY A 43 9.35 -1.68 23.96
CA GLY A 43 7.96 -1.26 23.85
C GLY A 43 7.18 -2.21 22.95
N GLN A 44 5.89 -2.38 23.23
CA GLN A 44 5.02 -3.26 22.47
C GLN A 44 5.11 -2.92 20.97
N LYS A 45 5.44 -3.92 20.15
CA LYS A 45 5.40 -3.78 18.69
C LYS A 45 3.95 -3.67 18.26
N ILE A 46 3.61 -2.59 17.59
CA ILE A 46 2.25 -2.34 17.08
C ILE A 46 2.20 -2.32 15.56
N GLY A 47 3.34 -2.27 14.87
CA GLY A 47 3.35 -2.09 13.43
C GLY A 47 4.69 -2.39 12.79
N LYS A 48 4.74 -2.27 11.47
CA LYS A 48 5.97 -2.25 10.68
C LYS A 48 5.75 -1.44 9.42
N LEU A 49 6.60 -0.45 9.20
CA LEU A 49 6.68 0.32 7.95
C LEU A 49 7.56 -0.43 6.95
N GLU A 50 7.15 -0.49 5.70
CA GLU A 50 7.99 -1.08 4.64
C GLU A 50 9.04 -0.09 4.15
N TYR A 51 10.11 -0.62 3.56
CA TYR A 51 11.14 0.19 2.91
C TYR A 51 10.50 1.15 1.89
N GLY A 52 10.95 2.41 1.88
CA GLY A 52 10.45 3.42 0.96
C GLY A 52 9.12 4.08 1.34
N MET A 53 8.41 3.59 2.37
CA MET A 53 7.18 4.24 2.82
C MET A 53 7.48 5.64 3.39
N VAL A 54 6.57 6.57 3.13
CA VAL A 54 6.66 7.96 3.57
C VAL A 54 5.93 8.12 4.90
N VAL A 55 6.55 8.84 5.82
CA VAL A 55 6.00 9.16 7.14
C VAL A 55 6.22 10.63 7.45
N ASN A 56 5.41 11.19 8.33
CA ASN A 56 5.65 12.52 8.88
C ASN A 56 6.00 12.40 10.36
N ILE A 57 7.04 13.10 10.81
CA ILE A 57 7.37 13.16 12.23
C ILE A 57 6.38 14.10 12.92
N LEU A 58 5.67 13.59 13.94
CA LEU A 58 4.77 14.34 14.79
C LEU A 58 5.48 14.84 16.06
N GLU A 59 6.42 14.04 16.59
CA GLU A 59 7.11 14.32 17.84
C GLU A 59 8.54 13.78 17.79
N LYS A 60 9.51 14.59 18.23
CA LYS A 60 10.89 14.15 18.45
C LYS A 60 11.09 13.94 19.95
N THR A 61 11.67 12.80 20.34
CA THR A 61 11.95 12.48 21.74
C THR A 61 13.45 12.46 21.99
N ASP A 62 13.86 12.60 23.26
CA ASP A 62 15.26 12.48 23.67
C ASP A 62 15.70 11.02 23.92
N PHE A 63 14.80 10.05 23.69
CA PHE A 63 15.11 8.63 23.86
C PHE A 63 16.00 8.15 22.73
N THR A 64 17.28 7.92 23.02
CA THR A 64 18.26 7.48 22.02
C THR A 64 18.31 5.96 21.89
N LEU A 65 18.73 5.50 20.72
CA LEU A 65 19.05 4.10 20.46
C LEU A 65 20.29 4.02 19.57
N THR A 66 21.11 2.98 19.79
CA THR A 66 22.23 2.62 18.91
C THR A 66 22.03 1.19 18.43
N VAL A 67 22.01 1.00 17.11
CA VAL A 67 21.85 -0.30 16.45
C VAL A 67 23.13 -0.63 15.69
N SER A 68 23.55 -1.89 15.73
CA SER A 68 24.63 -2.40 14.86
C SER A 68 23.99 -3.08 13.66
N ASP A 69 24.19 -2.54 12.47
CA ASP A 69 23.69 -3.10 11.21
C ASP A 69 24.85 -3.29 10.23
N ASN A 70 25.06 -4.53 9.76
CA ASN A 70 26.17 -4.93 8.90
C ASN A 70 27.56 -4.42 9.38
N GLY A 71 27.78 -4.39 10.70
CA GLY A 71 29.03 -3.93 11.31
C GLY A 71 29.16 -2.40 11.43
N THR A 72 28.15 -1.63 11.01
CA THR A 72 28.09 -0.17 11.16
C THR A 72 27.19 0.20 12.34
N GLN A 73 27.64 1.13 13.19
CA GLN A 73 26.78 1.69 14.24
C GLN A 73 25.89 2.80 13.69
N ILE A 74 24.58 2.61 13.80
CA ILE A 74 23.56 3.61 13.48
C ILE A 74 23.03 4.17 14.79
N ARG A 75 23.12 5.49 14.97
CA ARG A 75 22.65 6.22 16.16
C ARG A 75 21.50 7.12 15.78
N GLY A 76 20.53 7.26 16.68
CA GLY A 76 19.36 8.09 16.46
C GLY A 76 18.49 8.18 17.71
N ASN A 77 17.29 8.72 17.55
CA ASN A 77 16.26 8.86 18.56
C ASN A 77 14.99 8.11 18.18
N TRP A 78 14.14 7.87 19.17
CA TRP A 78 12.77 7.52 18.94
C TRP A 78 11.98 8.77 18.56
N VAL A 79 11.15 8.66 17.53
CA VAL A 79 10.27 9.72 17.06
C VAL A 79 8.86 9.17 16.89
N LYS A 80 7.84 9.96 17.25
CA LYS A 80 6.46 9.63 16.94
C LYS A 80 6.20 10.05 15.50
N VAL A 81 5.70 9.13 14.69
CA VAL A 81 5.36 9.38 13.28
C VAL A 81 3.88 9.17 13.03
N SER A 82 3.34 9.89 12.07
CA SER A 82 2.11 9.51 11.36
C SER A 82 2.47 8.87 10.03
N PHE A 83 1.66 7.92 9.61
CA PHE A 83 1.81 7.21 8.33
C PHE A 83 0.43 6.93 7.76
N GLU A 84 0.35 6.71 6.46
CA GLU A 84 -0.87 6.28 5.80
C GLU A 84 -1.04 4.75 5.95
N HIS A 85 -2.30 4.32 6.02
CA HIS A 85 -2.81 2.97 6.29
C HIS A 85 -1.79 1.82 6.21
N ILE A 86 -1.31 1.38 7.38
CA ILE A 86 -0.52 0.15 7.51
C ILE A 86 -1.45 -1.01 7.85
N PRO A 87 -1.30 -2.18 7.22
CA PRO A 87 -2.06 -3.40 7.51
C PRO A 87 -2.14 -3.84 8.99
N LYS A 88 -1.24 -3.31 9.82
CA LYS A 88 -1.01 -3.79 11.19
C LYS A 88 -1.71 -2.95 12.26
N ILE A 89 -2.46 -1.90 11.91
CA ILE A 89 -2.98 -0.94 12.89
C ILE A 89 -4.51 -0.80 12.80
N ILE A 90 -5.17 -1.41 13.79
CA ILE A 90 -6.48 -1.00 14.31
C ILE A 90 -6.20 -0.15 15.56
N ALA A 91 -5.61 1.03 15.37
CA ALA A 91 -5.60 2.05 16.39
C ALA A 91 -6.22 3.29 15.75
N GLU A 92 -7.09 3.95 16.50
CA GLU A 92 -7.87 5.13 16.08
C GLU A 92 -7.00 6.31 15.58
N GLU A 93 -5.67 6.20 15.73
CA GLU A 93 -4.69 7.10 15.14
C GLU A 93 -3.64 6.28 14.38
N SER A 94 -3.43 6.56 13.09
CA SER A 94 -2.33 5.99 12.28
C SER A 94 -0.98 6.58 12.70
N THR A 95 -0.61 6.39 13.98
CA THR A 95 0.60 6.92 14.61
C THR A 95 1.32 5.87 15.47
N GLY A 96 2.60 6.12 15.73
CA GLY A 96 3.40 5.30 16.64
C GLY A 96 4.87 5.71 16.66
N PHE A 97 5.66 5.10 17.54
CA PHE A 97 7.08 5.42 17.70
C PHE A 97 7.97 4.55 16.81
N VAL A 98 8.94 5.17 16.14
CA VAL A 98 9.96 4.50 15.31
C VAL A 98 11.34 5.06 15.60
N PHE A 99 12.38 4.34 15.22
CA PHE A 99 13.77 4.79 15.34
C PHE A 99 14.18 5.61 14.11
N ASP A 100 14.52 6.89 14.30
CA ASP A 100 14.81 7.85 13.22
C ASP A 100 16.12 7.57 12.47
N GLY A 101 17.00 6.71 13.00
CA GLY A 101 18.23 6.30 12.33
C GLY A 101 17.99 5.59 10.99
N TYR A 102 16.74 5.18 10.71
CA TYR A 102 16.29 4.63 9.43
C TYR A 102 15.27 5.52 8.71
N LEU A 103 15.27 6.83 8.98
CA LEU A 103 14.47 7.83 8.27
C LEU A 103 15.39 8.78 7.50
N GLU A 104 15.04 9.04 6.24
CA GLU A 104 15.73 10.01 5.39
C GLU A 104 14.78 11.16 5.07
N LEU A 105 15.18 12.39 5.39
CA LEU A 105 14.41 13.60 5.09
C LEU A 105 14.21 13.73 3.58
N MET A 106 12.97 13.93 3.14
CA MET A 106 12.67 14.23 1.75
C MET A 106 12.89 15.72 1.49
N ASP A 107 13.91 16.06 0.69
CA ASP A 107 14.19 17.45 0.33
C ASP A 107 13.14 17.98 -0.66
N LEU A 108 12.10 18.63 -0.14
CA LEU A 108 11.01 19.21 -0.91
C LEU A 108 11.47 20.36 -1.84
N LYS A 109 12.67 20.93 -1.64
CA LYS A 109 13.18 22.04 -2.48
C LYS A 109 13.73 21.57 -3.83
N ARG A 110 14.19 20.33 -3.95
CA ARG A 110 14.57 19.73 -5.25
C ARG A 110 13.37 19.26 -6.08
N THR A 111 12.19 19.17 -5.48
CA THR A 111 10.97 18.71 -6.15
C THR A 111 10.13 19.86 -6.71
N SER A 112 10.22 21.08 -6.19
CA SER A 112 9.38 22.20 -6.67
C SER A 112 9.70 22.65 -8.10
N THR A 113 10.91 22.40 -8.62
CA THR A 113 11.28 22.80 -10.00
C THR A 113 11.26 21.63 -11.00
N THR A 114 10.98 20.40 -10.55
CA THR A 114 10.97 19.20 -11.42
C THR A 114 9.87 18.15 -11.13
N VAL A 115 8.99 18.35 -10.15
CA VAL A 115 7.92 17.39 -9.76
C VAL A 115 6.50 17.98 -9.80
N ALA A 116 6.34 19.26 -10.14
CA ALA A 116 5.05 19.79 -10.57
C ALA A 116 4.67 19.12 -11.92
N GLY A 117 4.10 17.91 -11.86
CA GLY A 117 3.66 17.14 -13.03
C GLY A 117 3.97 15.64 -13.02
N ARG A 118 4.76 15.10 -12.08
CA ARG A 118 4.99 13.64 -12.06
C ARG A 118 3.98 12.93 -11.19
N LYS A 119 2.94 12.38 -11.82
CA LYS A 119 1.96 11.49 -11.21
C LYS A 119 2.66 10.35 -10.47
N GLU A 120 2.30 10.14 -9.21
CA GLU A 120 2.79 9.00 -8.42
C GLU A 120 2.42 7.69 -9.13
N PHE A 121 3.37 6.74 -9.19
CA PHE A 121 3.08 5.41 -9.74
C PHE A 121 2.30 4.60 -8.71
N ALA A 122 0.97 4.62 -8.81
CA ALA A 122 0.07 3.86 -7.94
C ALA A 122 -0.61 2.72 -8.70
N LEU A 123 -0.78 1.58 -8.04
CA LEU A 123 -1.62 0.49 -8.51
C LEU A 123 -2.89 0.45 -7.68
N TYR A 124 -3.98 -0.01 -8.28
CA TYR A 124 -5.27 -0.13 -7.64
C TYR A 124 -5.79 -1.55 -7.74
N LYS A 125 -6.56 -1.95 -6.74
CA LYS A 125 -7.24 -3.24 -6.69
C LYS A 125 -8.57 -3.14 -7.43
N LEU A 126 -8.85 -4.14 -8.26
CA LEU A 126 -10.20 -4.32 -8.81
C LEU A 126 -11.08 -5.02 -7.77
N SER A 127 -12.23 -4.44 -7.51
CA SER A 127 -13.31 -5.00 -6.70
C SER A 127 -14.58 -5.14 -7.54
N SER A 128 -15.73 -5.36 -6.90
CA SER A 128 -17.02 -5.39 -7.58
C SER A 128 -18.07 -4.58 -6.84
N THR A 129 -19.08 -4.15 -7.58
CA THR A 129 -20.28 -3.52 -7.05
C THR A 129 -21.53 -4.18 -7.66
N GLU A 130 -22.60 -4.31 -6.88
CA GLU A 130 -23.81 -5.06 -7.28
C GLU A 130 -25.05 -4.16 -7.43
N GLN A 131 -25.03 -2.95 -6.87
CA GLN A 131 -26.13 -1.99 -6.93
C GLN A 131 -26.05 -1.08 -8.16
N THR A 132 -26.00 -1.67 -9.36
CA THR A 132 -25.97 -0.92 -10.63
C THR A 132 -27.13 -1.31 -11.53
N ALA A 133 -27.47 -0.45 -12.50
CA ALA A 133 -28.48 -0.77 -13.51
C ALA A 133 -28.12 -2.04 -14.33
N ASN A 134 -26.83 -2.40 -14.38
CA ASN A 134 -26.30 -3.53 -15.12
C ASN A 134 -25.95 -4.73 -14.22
N GLY A 135 -26.37 -4.73 -12.95
CA GLY A 135 -26.05 -5.78 -11.99
C GLY A 135 -24.61 -5.71 -11.48
N LYS A 136 -23.92 -6.85 -11.42
CA LYS A 136 -22.57 -6.96 -10.84
C LYS A 136 -21.49 -6.54 -11.84
N VAL A 137 -20.82 -5.43 -11.56
CA VAL A 137 -19.76 -4.85 -12.40
C VAL A 137 -18.47 -4.65 -11.62
N GLY A 138 -17.37 -4.34 -12.31
CA GLY A 138 -16.09 -4.04 -11.67
C GLY A 138 -16.10 -2.67 -11.02
N PHE A 139 -15.34 -2.50 -9.94
CA PHE A 139 -15.20 -1.21 -9.26
C PHE A 139 -13.75 -0.98 -8.84
N VAL A 140 -13.20 0.18 -9.18
CA VAL A 140 -11.86 0.63 -8.77
C VAL A 140 -12.04 1.84 -7.88
N SER A 141 -11.92 1.64 -6.57
CA SER A 141 -11.98 2.76 -5.62
C SER A 141 -10.75 3.63 -5.78
N LEU A 142 -10.95 4.95 -5.69
CA LEU A 142 -9.89 5.96 -5.69
C LEU A 142 -9.86 6.76 -4.39
N THR A 143 -10.69 6.38 -3.42
CA THR A 143 -10.90 7.17 -2.22
C THR A 143 -9.71 7.16 -1.27
N ASP A 144 -8.91 6.10 -1.25
CA ASP A 144 -7.66 6.05 -0.48
C ASP A 144 -6.58 7.02 -1.00
N ALA A 145 -6.75 7.54 -2.22
CA ALA A 145 -5.95 8.62 -2.78
C ALA A 145 -6.51 10.02 -2.47
N TYR A 146 -7.73 10.09 -1.92
CA TYR A 146 -8.47 11.34 -1.71
C TYR A 146 -8.45 11.76 -0.25
N ASN A 147 -8.07 13.01 0.03
CA ASN A 147 -8.06 13.54 1.39
C ASN A 147 -9.38 14.25 1.73
N PHE A 148 -10.25 13.58 2.50
CA PHE A 148 -11.50 14.19 2.98
C PHE A 148 -11.32 15.23 4.09
N ARG A 149 -10.12 15.41 4.65
CA ARG A 149 -9.86 16.37 5.74
C ARG A 149 -9.76 17.82 5.29
N ASP A 150 -10.01 18.11 4.00
CA ASP A 150 -10.07 19.48 3.51
C ASP A 150 -11.44 20.09 3.90
N ASN A 151 -11.45 20.61 5.14
CA ASN A 151 -12.58 21.03 5.98
C ASN A 151 -13.50 22.11 5.38
N GLY A 152 -14.19 21.82 4.27
CA GLY A 152 -15.35 22.60 3.82
C GLY A 152 -15.46 22.84 2.32
N ASN A 153 -14.42 22.55 1.53
CA ASN A 153 -14.45 22.73 0.06
C ASN A 153 -14.37 21.42 -0.74
N SER A 154 -14.25 20.27 -0.08
CA SER A 154 -14.35 18.93 -0.66
C SER A 154 -15.80 18.58 -1.07
N MET A 155 -16.44 19.44 -1.87
CA MET A 155 -17.73 19.17 -2.51
C MET A 155 -17.54 18.19 -3.69
N VAL A 156 -17.12 16.97 -3.38
CA VAL A 156 -17.09 15.83 -4.32
C VAL A 156 -18.43 15.09 -4.31
N ILE A 157 -19.12 15.11 -3.18
CA ILE A 157 -20.48 14.60 -3.04
C ILE A 157 -21.43 15.80 -2.97
N ALA A 158 -22.52 15.75 -3.75
CA ALA A 158 -23.53 16.81 -3.73
C ALA A 158 -24.31 16.80 -2.41
N ASN A 159 -24.78 17.97 -1.95
CA ASN A 159 -25.48 18.10 -0.67
C ASN A 159 -26.76 17.25 -0.59
N GLU A 160 -27.41 16.99 -1.72
CA GLU A 160 -28.58 16.10 -1.80
C GLU A 160 -28.26 14.63 -1.49
N HIS A 161 -26.98 14.26 -1.45
CA HIS A 161 -26.50 12.93 -1.04
C HIS A 161 -25.88 12.94 0.37
N LEU A 162 -26.04 14.02 1.14
CA LEU A 162 -25.50 14.16 2.50
C LEU A 162 -26.62 14.45 3.51
N GLY A 163 -26.27 14.45 4.80
CA GLY A 163 -27.15 14.90 5.89
C GLY A 163 -27.94 13.80 6.58
N GLU A 164 -29.03 14.18 7.26
CA GLU A 164 -29.81 13.29 8.15
C GLU A 164 -30.86 12.43 7.43
N GLN A 165 -30.97 12.54 6.11
CA GLN A 165 -31.99 11.82 5.34
C GLN A 165 -31.67 10.32 5.23
N GLU A 166 -32.72 9.49 5.25
CA GLU A 166 -32.59 8.07 4.93
C GLU A 166 -32.43 7.89 3.41
N PHE A 167 -31.36 7.21 3.02
CA PHE A 167 -31.11 6.88 1.62
C PHE A 167 -31.53 5.45 1.28
N LYS A 168 -31.94 5.23 0.03
CA LYS A 168 -32.17 3.88 -0.49
C LYS A 168 -30.84 3.19 -0.78
N GLY A 169 -30.71 1.93 -0.37
CA GLY A 169 -29.54 1.11 -0.70
C GLY A 169 -28.26 1.72 -0.16
N ASP A 170 -27.21 1.76 -0.98
CA ASP A 170 -25.93 2.41 -0.68
C ASP A 170 -25.84 3.86 -1.19
N ASN A 171 -26.97 4.51 -1.47
CA ASN A 171 -27.03 5.85 -2.06
C ASN A 171 -26.13 6.03 -3.31
N TYR A 172 -26.06 5.00 -4.15
CA TYR A 172 -25.34 5.02 -5.40
C TYR A 172 -25.77 6.19 -6.30
N HIS A 173 -24.80 6.91 -6.85
CA HIS A 173 -25.01 7.92 -7.89
C HIS A 173 -23.76 8.10 -8.76
N VAL A 174 -23.96 8.54 -10.00
CA VAL A 174 -22.87 8.96 -10.90
C VAL A 174 -22.46 10.39 -10.52
N LEU A 175 -21.16 10.65 -10.47
CA LEU A 175 -20.63 12.00 -10.30
C LEU A 175 -20.72 12.72 -11.63
N GLU A 176 -21.70 13.60 -11.75
CA GLU A 176 -21.83 14.54 -12.86
C GLU A 176 -20.95 15.78 -12.65
N GLU A 177 -20.82 16.62 -13.67
CA GLU A 177 -20.16 17.92 -13.52
C GLU A 177 -20.91 18.82 -12.52
N PRO A 178 -20.22 19.60 -11.67
CA PRO A 178 -18.77 19.81 -11.60
C PRO A 178 -18.01 18.83 -10.68
N TYR A 179 -18.71 17.86 -10.07
CA TYR A 179 -18.17 16.97 -9.04
C TYR A 179 -17.11 16.02 -9.59
N ARG A 180 -17.33 15.49 -10.79
CA ARG A 180 -16.37 14.67 -11.53
C ARG A 180 -15.04 15.38 -11.72
N THR A 181 -15.05 16.55 -12.35
CA THR A 181 -13.85 17.35 -12.61
C THR A 181 -13.12 17.67 -11.30
N ARG A 182 -13.84 18.07 -10.25
CA ARG A 182 -13.24 18.34 -8.93
C ARG A 182 -12.53 17.11 -8.37
N PHE A 183 -13.19 15.95 -8.39
CA PHE A 183 -12.62 14.72 -7.86
C PHE A 183 -11.39 14.27 -8.64
N LEU A 184 -11.46 14.17 -9.96
CA LEU A 184 -10.33 13.72 -10.78
C LEU A 184 -9.14 14.68 -10.69
N ASN A 185 -9.38 15.99 -10.68
CA ASN A 185 -8.31 17.00 -10.53
C ASN A 185 -7.60 16.89 -9.18
N SER A 186 -8.32 16.61 -8.09
CA SER A 186 -7.71 16.42 -6.76
C SER A 186 -6.73 15.24 -6.73
N LEU A 187 -6.94 14.25 -7.61
CA LEU A 187 -6.11 13.06 -7.73
C LEU A 187 -5.06 13.17 -8.85
N SER A 188 -4.97 14.32 -9.53
CA SER A 188 -4.14 14.51 -10.73
C SER A 188 -4.43 13.44 -11.81
N ILE A 189 -5.70 13.11 -12.02
CA ILE A 189 -6.16 12.22 -13.09
C ILE A 189 -6.79 13.07 -14.19
N SER A 190 -6.32 12.91 -15.43
CA SER A 190 -6.84 13.62 -16.59
C SER A 190 -7.92 12.79 -17.30
N GLU A 191 -8.91 13.46 -17.91
CA GLU A 191 -9.86 12.79 -18.83
C GLU A 191 -9.17 12.13 -20.04
N THR A 192 -7.97 12.61 -20.41
CA THR A 192 -7.16 12.04 -21.49
C THR A 192 -6.35 10.81 -21.07
N ASP A 193 -6.22 10.56 -19.76
CA ASP A 193 -5.61 9.35 -19.21
C ASP A 193 -6.38 8.11 -19.67
N SER A 194 -5.76 6.95 -19.47
CA SER A 194 -6.39 5.66 -19.65
C SER A 194 -6.30 4.85 -18.36
N LEU A 195 -7.35 4.08 -18.09
CA LEU A 195 -7.35 3.03 -17.10
C LEU A 195 -6.92 1.73 -17.76
N PHE A 196 -5.92 1.06 -17.19
CA PHE A 196 -5.38 -0.21 -17.65
C PHE A 196 -5.60 -1.30 -16.60
N ILE A 197 -6.25 -2.40 -16.98
CA ILE A 197 -6.44 -3.58 -16.12
C ILE A 197 -5.61 -4.72 -16.69
N TYR A 198 -4.52 -5.08 -16.01
CA TYR A 198 -3.71 -6.23 -16.39
C TYR A 198 -4.23 -7.48 -15.67
N HIS A 199 -4.54 -8.54 -16.43
CA HIS A 199 -5.05 -9.80 -15.91
C HIS A 199 -3.98 -10.90 -16.00
N PHE A 200 -3.58 -11.45 -14.84
CA PHE A 200 -2.37 -12.25 -14.66
C PHE A 200 -2.45 -13.59 -15.38
N LEU A 201 -3.62 -14.23 -15.37
CA LEU A 201 -3.84 -15.55 -15.98
C LEU A 201 -3.83 -15.47 -17.50
N SER A 202 -4.56 -14.51 -18.07
CA SER A 202 -4.63 -14.32 -19.52
C SER A 202 -3.42 -13.58 -20.09
N ASN A 203 -2.65 -12.89 -19.22
CA ASN A 203 -1.58 -11.99 -19.61
C ASN A 203 -2.06 -10.86 -20.57
N GLY A 204 -3.35 -10.53 -20.47
CA GLY A 204 -4.03 -9.50 -21.23
C GLY A 204 -4.07 -8.15 -20.49
N VAL A 205 -4.28 -7.08 -21.26
CA VAL A 205 -4.54 -5.74 -20.73
C VAL A 205 -5.84 -5.23 -21.34
N PHE A 206 -6.82 -4.95 -20.50
CA PHE A 206 -7.99 -4.15 -20.85
C PHE A 206 -7.64 -2.68 -20.68
N ALA A 207 -8.11 -1.83 -21.58
CA ALA A 207 -7.82 -0.41 -21.56
C ALA A 207 -9.04 0.40 -21.98
N ALA A 208 -9.30 1.49 -21.26
CA ALA A 208 -10.34 2.45 -21.61
C ALA A 208 -9.89 3.87 -21.25
N LYS A 209 -10.32 4.85 -22.04
CA LYS A 209 -10.10 6.27 -21.73
C LYS A 209 -10.89 6.66 -20.50
N VAL A 210 -10.30 7.45 -19.60
CA VAL A 210 -10.97 7.93 -18.38
C VAL A 210 -12.30 8.64 -18.71
N ALA A 211 -12.31 9.45 -19.79
CA ALA A 211 -13.53 10.11 -20.29
C ALA A 211 -14.69 9.17 -20.65
N ALA A 212 -14.42 7.89 -20.91
CA ALA A 212 -15.43 6.90 -21.27
C ALA A 212 -15.87 6.03 -20.08
N ILE A 213 -15.38 6.31 -18.86
CA ILE A 213 -15.65 5.51 -17.66
C ILE A 213 -16.42 6.36 -16.66
N PRO A 214 -17.60 5.93 -16.20
CA PRO A 214 -18.32 6.62 -15.14
C PRO A 214 -17.48 6.70 -13.86
N VAL A 215 -17.47 7.88 -13.23
CA VAL A 215 -17.04 8.03 -11.84
C VAL A 215 -18.32 7.99 -11.02
N VAL A 216 -18.35 7.11 -10.02
CA VAL A 216 -19.54 6.86 -9.20
C VAL A 216 -19.19 6.99 -7.74
N ALA A 217 -20.17 7.37 -6.93
CA ALA A 217 -20.10 7.36 -5.50
C ALA A 217 -21.17 6.44 -4.91
N LYS A 218 -20.79 5.73 -3.85
CA LYS A 218 -21.69 4.89 -3.05
C LYS A 218 -21.21 4.84 -1.61
N ILE A 219 -22.12 4.70 -0.67
CA ILE A 219 -21.80 4.51 0.75
C ILE A 219 -20.96 3.23 0.88
N ASN A 220 -19.93 3.31 1.72
CA ASN A 220 -19.04 2.18 1.97
C ASN A 220 -19.82 0.97 2.52
N PRO A 221 -19.36 -0.27 2.28
CA PRO A 221 -20.11 -1.48 2.65
C PRO A 221 -20.22 -1.72 4.16
N TYR A 222 -19.47 -0.98 4.98
CA TYR A 222 -19.58 -1.02 6.44
C TYR A 222 -20.70 -0.12 6.97
N GLY A 223 -21.36 0.62 6.08
CA GLY A 223 -22.44 1.55 6.40
C GLY A 223 -21.92 2.94 6.72
N ALA A 224 -22.84 3.80 7.13
CA ALA A 224 -22.58 5.18 7.47
C ALA A 224 -23.43 5.56 8.69
N GLN A 225 -22.90 6.46 9.53
CA GLN A 225 -23.65 7.03 10.64
C GLN A 225 -24.31 8.33 10.19
N THR A 226 -25.53 8.57 10.64
CA THR A 226 -26.19 9.86 10.40
C THR A 226 -25.60 10.95 11.29
N PRO A 227 -25.42 12.19 10.80
CA PRO A 227 -25.65 12.64 9.42
C PRO A 227 -24.58 12.11 8.45
N ILE A 228 -25.02 11.62 7.29
CA ILE A 228 -24.14 11.10 6.24
C ILE A 228 -23.18 12.18 5.77
N GLN A 229 -21.89 11.86 5.81
CA GLN A 229 -20.78 12.75 5.49
C GLN A 229 -20.09 12.32 4.18
N PRO A 230 -19.32 13.22 3.52
CA PRO A 230 -18.58 12.87 2.31
C PRO A 230 -17.62 11.69 2.48
N ASN A 231 -16.98 11.54 3.66
CA ASN A 231 -16.04 10.46 3.95
C ASN A 231 -16.70 9.07 4.11
N ASP A 232 -18.03 9.01 4.20
CA ASP A 232 -18.77 7.77 4.19
C ASP A 232 -18.81 7.09 2.80
N TYR A 233 -18.47 7.83 1.73
CA TYR A 233 -18.54 7.35 0.35
C TYR A 233 -17.26 6.68 -0.13
N LEU A 234 -17.42 5.56 -0.83
CA LEU A 234 -16.51 5.08 -1.87
C LEU A 234 -16.76 5.87 -3.15
N VAL A 235 -15.71 6.46 -3.70
CA VAL A 235 -15.73 7.19 -4.97
C VAL A 235 -14.67 6.59 -5.89
N GLY A 236 -15.06 6.23 -7.10
CA GLY A 236 -14.15 5.55 -8.02
C GLY A 236 -14.76 5.25 -9.38
N PHE A 237 -14.03 4.47 -10.18
CA PHE A 237 -14.45 4.10 -11.52
C PHE A 237 -15.34 2.85 -11.51
N GLU A 238 -16.47 2.94 -12.20
CA GLU A 238 -17.32 1.79 -12.51
C GLU A 238 -16.87 1.14 -13.83
N ILE A 239 -16.46 -0.13 -13.77
CA ILE A 239 -15.97 -0.89 -14.92
C ILE A 239 -17.11 -1.76 -15.44
N GLY A 240 -17.83 -1.22 -16.42
CA GLY A 240 -18.93 -1.90 -17.10
C GLY A 240 -18.46 -2.81 -18.24
N GLU A 241 -19.43 -3.48 -18.88
CA GLU A 241 -19.17 -4.44 -19.97
C GLU A 241 -18.44 -3.82 -21.16
N ALA A 242 -18.65 -2.53 -21.43
CA ALA A 242 -17.98 -1.79 -22.50
C ALA A 242 -16.46 -1.72 -22.31
N GLN A 243 -15.98 -1.75 -21.06
CA GLN A 243 -14.55 -1.73 -20.75
C GLN A 243 -14.01 -3.15 -20.53
N MET A 244 -14.71 -3.94 -19.71
CA MET A 244 -14.31 -5.31 -19.36
C MET A 244 -15.46 -6.01 -18.61
N ARG A 245 -15.83 -7.21 -19.04
CA ARG A 245 -16.78 -8.03 -18.28
C ARG A 245 -16.06 -8.69 -17.12
N LEU A 246 -16.65 -8.60 -15.92
CA LEU A 246 -16.06 -9.15 -14.70
C LEU A 246 -15.87 -10.67 -14.78
N GLU A 247 -16.72 -11.36 -15.54
CA GLU A 247 -16.63 -12.80 -15.82
C GLU A 247 -15.39 -13.21 -16.63
N ASP A 248 -14.84 -12.31 -17.45
CA ASP A 248 -13.63 -12.56 -18.25
C ASP A 248 -12.36 -12.55 -17.39
N VAL A 249 -12.43 -11.94 -16.20
CA VAL A 249 -11.31 -11.78 -15.24
C VAL A 249 -11.58 -12.49 -13.92
N LYS A 250 -12.03 -13.75 -13.98
CA LYS A 250 -12.25 -14.62 -12.81
C LYS A 250 -11.16 -14.47 -11.72
N ASP A 251 -11.59 -14.52 -10.46
CA ASP A 251 -10.72 -14.29 -9.29
C ASP A 251 -10.00 -12.93 -9.32
N TYR A 252 -10.65 -11.89 -9.90
CA TYR A 252 -10.09 -10.56 -10.13
C TYR A 252 -9.39 -9.95 -8.91
N PHE A 253 -9.85 -10.26 -7.70
CA PHE A 253 -9.23 -9.82 -6.45
C PHE A 253 -7.75 -10.21 -6.29
N SER A 254 -7.32 -11.34 -6.88
CA SER A 254 -5.95 -11.86 -6.77
C SER A 254 -5.21 -11.97 -8.10
N THR A 255 -5.88 -11.71 -9.22
CA THR A 255 -5.34 -11.93 -10.57
C THR A 255 -5.32 -10.65 -11.41
N THR A 256 -5.61 -9.49 -10.83
CA THR A 256 -5.59 -8.22 -11.56
C THR A 256 -4.72 -7.16 -10.89
N SER A 257 -4.25 -6.22 -11.71
CA SER A 257 -3.66 -4.97 -11.24
C SER A 257 -4.12 -3.84 -12.14
N VAL A 258 -4.60 -2.77 -11.52
CA VAL A 258 -5.12 -1.60 -12.23
C VAL A 258 -4.11 -0.47 -12.14
N TYR A 259 -3.89 0.24 -13.24
CA TYR A 259 -3.10 1.46 -13.31
C TYR A 259 -3.87 2.54 -14.08
N ILE A 260 -3.72 3.80 -13.67
CA ILE A 260 -4.37 4.95 -14.33
C ILE A 260 -3.29 5.95 -14.73
N GLY A 261 -3.15 6.22 -16.03
CA GLY A 261 -2.20 7.19 -16.54
C GLY A 261 -2.21 7.28 -18.07
N GLU A 262 -1.29 8.07 -18.61
CA GLU A 262 -1.20 8.33 -20.05
C GLU A 262 -0.88 7.06 -20.86
N GLU A 263 0.04 6.23 -20.34
CA GLU A 263 0.55 5.05 -21.03
C GLU A 263 0.42 3.77 -20.21
N ASN A 264 0.28 2.64 -20.93
CA ASN A 264 0.25 1.31 -20.32
C ASN A 264 1.62 0.96 -19.71
N PRO A 265 1.72 0.73 -18.38
CA PRO A 265 2.99 0.41 -17.75
C PRO A 265 3.33 -1.08 -17.80
N PHE A 266 2.37 -1.94 -18.15
CA PHE A 266 2.52 -3.38 -18.02
C PHE A 266 3.31 -4.00 -19.18
N ALA A 267 4.22 -4.92 -18.83
CA ALA A 267 4.93 -5.77 -19.77
C ALA A 267 4.12 -7.05 -20.01
N LYS A 268 3.81 -7.34 -21.28
CA LYS A 268 3.09 -8.58 -21.64
C LYS A 268 4.06 -9.76 -21.75
N GLY A 269 3.63 -10.92 -21.28
CA GLY A 269 4.20 -12.25 -21.55
C GLY A 269 5.20 -12.74 -20.51
N GLN A 270 5.41 -12.01 -19.43
CA GLN A 270 6.57 -12.22 -18.56
C GLN A 270 6.23 -12.46 -17.09
N LEU A 271 4.94 -12.51 -16.72
CA LEU A 271 4.47 -12.94 -15.40
C LEU A 271 4.13 -14.43 -15.42
N ARG A 272 4.45 -15.14 -14.35
CA ARG A 272 4.15 -16.58 -14.21
C ARG A 272 3.75 -16.92 -12.78
N PRO A 273 2.91 -17.96 -12.59
CA PRO A 273 2.59 -18.45 -11.26
C PRO A 273 3.84 -19.10 -10.63
N VAL A 274 4.03 -18.90 -9.33
CA VAL A 274 5.07 -19.61 -8.59
C VAL A 274 4.54 -21.00 -8.22
N LEU A 275 5.20 -22.05 -8.75
CA LEU A 275 4.86 -23.44 -8.46
C LEU A 275 5.95 -24.06 -7.59
N TRP A 276 5.69 -24.12 -6.29
CA TRP A 276 6.65 -24.56 -5.29
C TRP A 276 6.87 -26.08 -5.31
N GLU A 277 8.14 -26.48 -5.28
CA GLU A 277 8.55 -27.87 -5.07
C GLU A 277 9.16 -28.01 -3.68
N LYS A 278 8.73 -29.02 -2.92
CA LYS A 278 9.31 -29.27 -1.59
C LYS A 278 10.70 -29.89 -1.76
N VAL A 279 11.71 -29.30 -1.12
CA VAL A 279 13.12 -29.73 -1.18
C VAL A 279 13.69 -29.95 0.22
N ALA A 280 14.91 -30.49 0.30
CA ALA A 280 15.63 -30.65 1.56
C ALA A 280 15.94 -29.29 2.22
N ALA A 281 15.84 -29.21 3.55
CA ALA A 281 16.09 -27.96 4.28
C ALA A 281 17.50 -27.40 4.10
N SER A 282 18.49 -28.26 3.84
CA SER A 282 19.87 -27.88 3.52
C SER A 282 20.02 -27.06 2.24
N ARG A 283 18.98 -27.01 1.39
CA ARG A 283 18.95 -26.16 0.20
C ARG A 283 18.78 -24.68 0.54
N PHE A 284 18.21 -24.36 1.70
CA PHE A 284 18.05 -22.97 2.12
C PHE A 284 19.40 -22.42 2.60
N PRO A 285 19.91 -21.31 2.03
CA PRO A 285 21.20 -20.75 2.39
C PRO A 285 21.22 -20.38 3.87
N ALA A 286 22.23 -20.88 4.59
CA ALA A 286 22.50 -20.43 5.95
C ALA A 286 22.74 -18.92 5.94
N SER A 287 21.95 -18.17 6.70
CA SER A 287 22.12 -16.72 6.79
C SER A 287 23.50 -16.39 7.35
N LYS A 288 24.37 -15.77 6.55
CA LYS A 288 25.49 -15.01 7.09
C LYS A 288 24.90 -13.73 7.68
N VAL A 289 24.56 -13.78 8.98
CA VAL A 289 24.06 -12.67 9.80
C VAL A 289 22.71 -12.11 9.34
N VAL A 290 21.64 -12.52 10.02
CA VAL A 290 20.45 -11.65 10.17
C VAL A 290 20.65 -10.96 11.51
N THR A 291 20.99 -9.68 11.48
CA THR A 291 20.96 -8.84 12.68
C THR A 291 19.53 -8.85 13.21
N GLN A 292 19.45 -9.43 14.39
CA GLN A 292 18.38 -9.46 15.37
C GLN A 292 17.51 -8.20 15.31
N ASP A 293 16.24 -8.36 14.89
CA ASP A 293 15.18 -7.56 15.50
C ASP A 293 13.93 -8.42 15.75
N SER A 294 14.03 -9.09 16.90
CA SER A 294 12.94 -9.52 17.77
C SER A 294 12.05 -10.66 17.29
N ILE A 295 12.62 -11.86 17.42
CA ILE A 295 11.89 -13.10 17.69
C ILE A 295 12.58 -13.78 18.89
N THR A 296 12.21 -13.38 20.10
CA THR A 296 12.70 -13.93 21.38
C THR A 296 12.00 -15.23 21.79
N ALA A 297 11.10 -15.76 20.97
CA ALA A 297 10.62 -17.13 21.10
C ALA A 297 11.42 -18.00 20.15
N GLU A 298 11.90 -19.17 20.60
CA GLU A 298 12.58 -20.16 19.76
C GLU A 298 11.72 -20.49 18.53
N ILE A 299 11.90 -19.76 17.43
CA ILE A 299 11.44 -20.21 16.12
C ILE A 299 12.30 -21.41 15.83
N LYS A 300 11.71 -22.58 16.05
CA LYS A 300 12.29 -23.84 15.63
C LYS A 300 11.98 -23.94 14.14
N PRO A 301 12.97 -23.79 13.24
CA PRO A 301 12.72 -24.10 11.84
C PRO A 301 12.17 -25.52 11.77
N PRO A 302 10.97 -25.71 11.22
CA PRO A 302 10.56 -26.97 10.66
C PRO A 302 10.97 -26.99 9.20
N ASN A 303 11.52 -28.13 8.82
CA ASN A 303 12.30 -28.37 7.61
C ASN A 303 11.51 -28.38 6.29
N ASP A 304 10.36 -27.70 6.23
CA ASP A 304 9.61 -27.52 4.98
C ASP A 304 10.21 -26.35 4.21
N THR A 305 11.19 -26.69 3.38
CA THR A 305 11.79 -25.78 2.41
C THR A 305 11.19 -26.06 1.04
N PHE A 306 10.92 -24.99 0.30
CA PHE A 306 10.40 -25.06 -1.04
C PHE A 306 11.33 -24.30 -1.98
N GLU A 307 11.43 -24.81 -3.20
CA GLU A 307 12.21 -24.21 -4.27
C GLU A 307 11.31 -23.99 -5.48
N PHE A 308 11.58 -22.90 -6.20
CA PHE A 308 11.06 -22.64 -7.52
C PHE A 308 12.17 -21.96 -8.32
N THR A 309 12.37 -22.36 -9.56
CA THR A 309 13.48 -21.85 -10.38
C THR A 309 12.98 -21.37 -11.73
N THR A 310 13.50 -20.22 -12.16
CA THR A 310 13.34 -19.67 -13.50
C THR A 310 14.71 -19.65 -14.19
N LYS A 311 14.77 -19.17 -15.44
CA LYS A 311 16.04 -19.03 -16.17
C LYS A 311 17.03 -18.08 -15.46
N ALA A 312 16.54 -17.07 -14.74
CA ALA A 312 17.36 -15.99 -14.17
C ALA A 312 17.41 -16.00 -12.63
N SER A 313 16.50 -16.71 -11.97
CA SER A 313 16.36 -16.62 -10.52
C SER A 313 15.91 -17.93 -9.88
N ARG A 314 16.50 -18.24 -8.72
CA ARG A 314 16.15 -19.36 -7.84
C ARG A 314 15.50 -18.81 -6.57
N TYR A 315 14.28 -19.26 -6.31
CA TYR A 315 13.44 -18.83 -5.20
C TYR A 315 13.44 -19.93 -4.16
N LEU A 316 13.77 -19.59 -2.92
CA LEU A 316 13.86 -20.50 -1.79
C LEU A 316 12.98 -19.96 -0.68
N LEU A 317 12.04 -20.79 -0.22
CA LEU A 317 11.06 -20.40 0.78
C LEU A 317 11.10 -21.41 1.93
N GLN A 318 11.38 -20.93 3.13
CA GLN A 318 11.41 -21.76 4.33
C GLN A 318 10.25 -21.38 5.26
N ASN A 319 9.46 -22.37 5.65
CA ASN A 319 8.46 -22.18 6.70
C ASN A 319 9.16 -21.99 8.05
N LEU A 320 8.63 -21.11 8.89
CA LEU A 320 9.08 -20.88 10.27
C LEU A 320 7.92 -21.23 11.20
N LYS A 321 8.12 -22.10 12.20
CA LYS A 321 7.06 -22.44 13.17
C LYS A 321 7.38 -21.89 14.55
N LYS A 322 6.29 -21.65 15.29
CA LYS A 322 6.24 -21.37 16.71
C LYS A 322 5.24 -22.34 17.34
N ASN A 323 5.64 -23.09 18.36
CA ASN A 323 4.81 -24.14 18.99
C ASN A 323 4.22 -25.12 17.96
N ASP A 324 5.04 -25.61 17.02
CA ASP A 324 4.67 -26.52 15.92
C ASP A 324 3.59 -26.03 14.95
N ARG A 325 3.24 -24.74 14.99
CA ARG A 325 2.32 -24.10 14.05
C ARG A 325 3.05 -23.14 13.13
N LEU A 326 2.65 -23.12 11.85
CA LEU A 326 3.22 -22.20 10.86
C LEU A 326 3.01 -20.77 11.36
N TYR A 327 4.11 -20.05 11.52
CA TYR A 327 4.13 -18.71 12.09
C TYR A 327 4.52 -17.67 11.03
N ALA A 328 5.62 -17.92 10.32
CA ALA A 328 6.14 -17.00 9.31
C ALA A 328 6.75 -17.80 8.13
N ARG A 329 7.16 -17.08 7.09
CA ARG A 329 7.93 -17.64 5.97
C ARG A 329 9.12 -16.76 5.63
N HIS A 330 10.27 -17.39 5.41
CA HIS A 330 11.46 -16.71 4.94
C HIS A 330 11.66 -16.98 3.46
N LEU A 331 11.53 -15.95 2.62
CA LEU A 331 11.81 -16.01 1.20
C LEU A 331 13.19 -15.42 0.92
N LYS A 332 14.03 -16.18 0.21
CA LYS A 332 15.22 -15.69 -0.46
C LYS A 332 15.11 -15.93 -1.96
N VAL A 333 15.51 -14.94 -2.76
CA VAL A 333 15.63 -15.07 -4.20
C VAL A 333 17.08 -14.81 -4.57
N LEU A 334 17.67 -15.75 -5.30
CA LEU A 334 19.06 -15.70 -5.73
C LEU A 334 19.14 -15.59 -7.25
N SER A 335 20.15 -14.89 -7.76
CA SER A 335 20.51 -14.94 -9.17
C SER A 335 21.01 -16.34 -9.54
N THR A 336 20.55 -16.89 -10.66
CA THR A 336 21.08 -18.18 -11.16
C THR A 336 22.46 -18.04 -11.81
N GLU A 337 22.93 -16.83 -12.09
CA GLU A 337 24.23 -16.59 -12.72
C GLU A 337 25.39 -16.70 -11.73
N ASN A 338 25.21 -16.21 -10.50
CA ASN A 338 26.29 -16.08 -9.52
C ASN A 338 25.86 -16.29 -8.07
N ASP A 339 24.62 -16.76 -7.82
CA ASP A 339 24.05 -16.96 -6.49
C ASP A 339 24.00 -15.72 -5.60
N SER A 340 24.08 -14.51 -6.18
CA SER A 340 23.87 -13.26 -5.43
C SER A 340 22.43 -13.15 -4.92
N VAL A 341 22.26 -12.57 -3.73
CA VAL A 341 20.93 -12.35 -3.14
C VAL A 341 20.26 -11.17 -3.84
N LEU A 342 19.15 -11.44 -4.54
CA LEU A 342 18.30 -10.44 -5.19
C LEU A 342 17.22 -9.92 -4.26
N PHE A 343 16.69 -10.79 -3.40
CA PHE A 343 15.62 -10.48 -2.47
C PHE A 343 15.71 -11.36 -1.21
N ASP A 344 15.46 -10.78 -0.04
CA ASP A 344 15.46 -11.48 1.24
C ASP A 344 14.41 -10.86 2.16
N LYS A 345 13.35 -11.61 2.49
CA LYS A 345 12.26 -11.11 3.33
C LYS A 345 11.64 -12.21 4.19
N ILE A 346 11.35 -11.86 5.43
CA ILE A 346 10.50 -12.66 6.32
C ILE A 346 9.08 -12.09 6.28
N TYR A 347 8.13 -12.95 5.94
CA TYR A 347 6.69 -12.71 5.95
C TYR A 347 6.12 -13.24 7.26
N ASP A 348 5.80 -12.33 8.17
CA ASP A 348 5.05 -12.58 9.40
C ASP A 348 3.73 -11.82 9.29
N PRO A 349 2.58 -12.50 9.18
CA PRO A 349 1.30 -11.84 8.96
C PRO A 349 0.87 -10.94 10.12
N GLY A 350 1.25 -11.27 11.37
CA GLY A 350 0.70 -10.58 12.54
C GLY A 350 -0.83 -10.76 12.67
N GLU A 351 -1.46 -9.82 13.38
CA GLU A 351 -2.92 -9.78 13.55
C GLU A 351 -3.60 -9.22 12.31
N GLY A 352 -4.79 -9.74 11.97
CA GLY A 352 -5.55 -9.21 10.85
C GLY A 352 -5.04 -9.62 9.46
N ALA A 353 -4.10 -10.56 9.38
CA ALA A 353 -3.59 -11.08 8.13
C ALA A 353 -3.27 -12.58 8.25
N ALA A 354 -3.03 -13.25 7.12
CA ALA A 354 -2.70 -14.67 7.08
C ALA A 354 -1.71 -15.00 5.96
N LEU A 355 -0.87 -16.02 6.17
CA LEU A 355 0.01 -16.52 5.12
C LEU A 355 -0.81 -17.19 4.01
N LEU A 356 -0.55 -16.80 2.75
CA LEU A 356 -1.23 -17.37 1.59
C LEU A 356 -0.95 -18.88 1.46
N THR A 357 -1.90 -19.64 0.92
CA THR A 357 -1.66 -21.05 0.65
C THR A 357 -0.69 -21.20 -0.54
N LEU A 358 0.33 -22.06 -0.39
CA LEU A 358 1.30 -22.30 -1.47
C LEU A 358 0.68 -23.15 -2.58
N ASN A 359 0.83 -22.69 -3.82
CA ASN A 359 0.66 -23.53 -5.01
C ASN A 359 1.92 -24.40 -5.16
N THR A 360 1.78 -25.70 -4.97
CA THR A 360 2.86 -26.69 -5.05
C THR A 360 2.64 -27.66 -6.21
N VAL A 361 3.71 -28.27 -6.69
CA VAL A 361 3.63 -29.33 -7.72
C VAL A 361 2.63 -30.43 -7.34
N ARG A 362 2.48 -30.72 -6.04
CA ARG A 362 1.58 -31.75 -5.49
C ARG A 362 0.11 -31.33 -5.44
N ASN A 363 -0.18 -30.06 -5.13
CA ASN A 363 -1.55 -29.57 -4.94
C ASN A 363 -2.08 -28.72 -6.11
N LYS A 364 -1.32 -28.56 -7.21
CA LYS A 364 -1.70 -27.71 -8.36
C LYS A 364 -3.07 -28.01 -8.99
N LYS A 365 -3.58 -29.24 -8.87
CA LYS A 365 -4.92 -29.64 -9.35
C LYS A 365 -6.05 -29.39 -8.34
N LYS A 366 -5.70 -29.18 -7.06
CA LYS A 366 -6.65 -28.96 -5.95
C LYS A 366 -6.74 -27.49 -5.56
N ASN A 367 -5.64 -26.75 -5.72
CA ASN A 367 -5.60 -25.34 -5.42
C ASN A 367 -6.00 -24.53 -6.66
N ASN A 368 -7.28 -24.17 -6.72
CA ASN A 368 -7.84 -23.41 -7.83
C ASN A 368 -7.48 -21.91 -7.78
N ARG A 369 -6.87 -21.43 -6.69
CA ARG A 369 -6.44 -20.04 -6.55
C ARG A 369 -4.91 -19.96 -6.59
N ILE A 370 -4.40 -19.29 -7.62
CA ILE A 370 -2.97 -18.97 -7.72
C ILE A 370 -2.75 -17.61 -7.08
N ALA A 371 -2.11 -17.62 -5.91
CA ALA A 371 -1.96 -16.41 -5.11
C ALA A 371 -0.59 -15.74 -5.26
N ILE A 372 0.44 -16.48 -5.72
CA ILE A 372 1.82 -15.98 -5.79
C ILE A 372 2.31 -15.98 -7.23
N TRP A 373 2.71 -14.81 -7.69
CA TRP A 373 3.16 -14.56 -9.06
C TRP A 373 4.53 -13.90 -9.05
N THR A 374 5.34 -14.18 -10.07
CA THR A 374 6.63 -13.54 -10.25
C THR A 374 6.98 -13.34 -11.72
N GLY A 375 7.89 -12.42 -11.99
CA GLY A 375 8.38 -12.11 -13.33
C GLY A 375 8.27 -10.63 -13.66
N LYS A 376 8.41 -10.26 -14.93
CA LYS A 376 8.41 -8.84 -15.32
C LYS A 376 6.97 -8.37 -15.53
N LEU A 377 6.44 -7.64 -14.54
CA LEU A 377 5.11 -7.03 -14.62
C LEU A 377 5.13 -5.68 -15.31
N PHE A 378 6.19 -4.88 -15.11
CA PHE A 378 6.28 -3.51 -15.63
C PHE A 378 7.34 -3.37 -16.72
N LYS A 379 7.07 -2.48 -17.67
CA LYS A 379 8.07 -1.98 -18.61
C LYS A 379 9.15 -1.24 -17.82
N ASN A 380 10.40 -1.45 -18.18
CA ASN A 380 11.56 -0.73 -17.63
C ASN A 380 11.73 -0.78 -16.10
N ARG A 381 11.17 -1.80 -15.42
CA ARG A 381 11.47 -2.08 -14.01
C ARG A 381 11.91 -3.53 -13.80
N PRO A 382 12.55 -3.82 -12.66
CA PRO A 382 12.94 -5.19 -12.32
C PRO A 382 11.75 -6.15 -12.24
N PRO A 383 12.00 -7.46 -12.32
CA PRO A 383 10.98 -8.47 -12.02
C PRO A 383 10.41 -8.29 -10.62
N ILE A 384 9.18 -8.73 -10.42
CA ILE A 384 8.47 -8.62 -9.15
C ILE A 384 8.19 -9.99 -8.54
N ILE A 385 7.83 -10.00 -7.27
CA ILE A 385 7.05 -11.07 -6.64
C ILE A 385 5.86 -10.43 -5.89
N THR A 386 4.67 -11.02 -6.02
CA THR A 386 3.50 -10.60 -5.26
C THR A 386 3.63 -11.00 -3.79
N ASP A 387 2.86 -10.35 -2.93
CA ASP A 387 2.83 -10.64 -1.50
C ASP A 387 2.60 -12.14 -1.19
N LEU A 388 3.13 -12.60 -0.05
CA LEU A 388 2.90 -13.94 0.51
C LEU A 388 1.85 -13.92 1.64
N ILE A 389 1.25 -12.76 1.90
CA ILE A 389 0.28 -12.51 2.96
C ILE A 389 -1.04 -12.03 2.34
N SER A 390 -2.17 -12.55 2.83
CA SER A 390 -3.49 -11.96 2.65
C SER A 390 -3.81 -11.06 3.83
N HIS A 391 -4.31 -9.86 3.55
CA HIS A 391 -4.65 -8.86 4.55
C HIS A 391 -6.17 -8.82 4.72
N SER A 392 -6.64 -8.99 5.96
CA SER A 392 -8.02 -8.64 6.37
C SER A 392 -8.11 -7.17 6.75
N PHE A 393 -7.03 -6.63 7.34
CA PHE A 393 -6.79 -5.21 7.51
C PHE A 393 -5.49 -4.89 6.78
N GLY A 394 -5.54 -3.96 5.85
CA GLY A 394 -4.43 -3.48 5.03
C GLY A 394 -4.52 -3.85 3.56
N CYS A 395 -3.64 -3.21 2.78
CA CYS A 395 -3.51 -3.52 1.37
C CYS A 395 -2.24 -4.32 1.04
N PRO A 396 -2.31 -5.17 -0.01
CA PRO A 396 -1.17 -5.95 -0.46
C PRO A 396 -0.09 -5.08 -1.12
N LEU A 397 1.13 -5.61 -1.13
CA LEU A 397 2.30 -5.00 -1.78
C LEU A 397 2.82 -5.85 -2.95
N ILE A 398 3.48 -5.19 -3.89
CA ILE A 398 4.31 -5.83 -4.90
C ILE A 398 5.77 -5.52 -4.61
N TYR A 399 6.60 -6.55 -4.47
CA TYR A 399 8.02 -6.41 -4.20
C TYR A 399 8.83 -6.56 -5.47
N PHE A 400 9.84 -5.71 -5.68
CA PHE A 400 10.81 -5.91 -6.74
C PHE A 400 11.90 -6.90 -6.30
N LEU A 401 12.37 -7.72 -7.24
CA LEU A 401 13.53 -8.59 -7.08
C LEU A 401 14.83 -7.81 -7.29
N ASP A 402 14.88 -6.61 -6.71
CA ASP A 402 15.99 -5.68 -6.66
C ASP A 402 15.83 -4.86 -5.37
N SER A 403 16.76 -5.02 -4.43
CA SER A 403 16.68 -4.37 -3.10
C SER A 403 16.83 -2.83 -3.13
N SER A 404 17.11 -2.25 -4.29
CA SER A 404 17.19 -0.78 -4.48
C SER A 404 15.84 -0.15 -4.83
N GLU A 405 14.88 -0.94 -5.31
CA GLU A 405 13.55 -0.48 -5.69
C GLU A 405 12.56 -0.69 -4.54
N ALA A 406 11.83 0.38 -4.20
CA ALA A 406 10.80 0.33 -3.17
C ALA A 406 9.61 -0.53 -3.65
N PRO A 407 8.97 -1.32 -2.75
CA PRO A 407 7.75 -2.03 -3.09
C PRO A 407 6.62 -1.07 -3.48
N ILE A 408 5.72 -1.53 -4.35
CA ILE A 408 4.53 -0.77 -4.73
C ILE A 408 3.37 -1.17 -3.84
N TYR A 409 2.79 -0.19 -3.14
CA TYR A 409 1.53 -0.35 -2.42
C TYR A 409 0.35 -0.41 -3.40
N ILE A 410 -0.49 -1.43 -3.28
CA ILE A 410 -1.71 -1.53 -4.10
C ILE A 410 -2.84 -0.85 -3.34
N ARG A 411 -3.31 0.29 -3.82
CA ARG A 411 -4.50 0.98 -3.32
C ARG A 411 -5.72 0.06 -3.39
N CYS A 412 -6.31 -0.21 -2.25
CA CYS A 412 -7.39 -1.20 -2.12
C CYS A 412 -8.59 -0.68 -1.33
N ASP A 413 -8.57 0.59 -0.94
CA ASP A 413 -9.57 1.22 -0.07
C ASP A 413 -9.83 0.42 1.21
N ASN A 414 -8.85 0.49 2.11
CA ASN A 414 -8.83 -0.27 3.34
C ASN A 414 -9.49 0.47 4.51
N ARG A 415 -10.71 0.97 4.30
CA ARG A 415 -11.52 1.52 5.39
C ARG A 415 -12.16 0.36 6.16
N HIS A 416 -11.99 0.37 7.48
CA HIS A 416 -12.54 -0.61 8.42
C HIS A 416 -13.04 0.10 9.66
#